data_AF-A0A6P1HLI1-F1
#
_entry.id   AF-A0A6P1HLI1-F1
#
_cell.length_a   1.000
_cell.length_b   1.000
_cell.length_c   1.000
_cell.angle_alpha   90.00
_cell.angle_beta   90.00
_cell.angle_gamma   90.00
#
_symmetry.space_group_name_H-M   'P 1'
#
loop_
_entity.id
_entity.type
_entity.pdbx_description
1 polymer ?
#
loop_
_entity_poly.entity_id
_entity_poly.type
_entity_poly.pdbx_seq_one_letter_code
_entity_poly.pdbx_strand_id
1 'polypeptide(L)'
;MKTKALLIGTEEMIESVNRIRDDFPGFNFIPLVVGPNMKQILQKFQSDGIDCAIVIHPLSFNQNITEMFNDIPVYELRYSITALYKTLFKSVLTSTHEAGSIKLSVDVFYEEKMIEKLQNEGIQNTPLYIKEHPSKMKPKDLLDFHLKSIEVHNVKTIVTSHPAIVDALRDYPVEVDLVTPTDTCVREFLYELSHKIKVTSFSEFPIRYESDKAIEHFKKQGVSGATIYKLRCLCQSIGRNNITAAELSKGFAITLRSARRILTTLENQKVAKVVGEEQLNGRGRPRNVYHIDFDQMNEEVVPAAVIN
;
A
#
# COMPACT_ATOMS: atom_id res chain seq x y z
N MET A 1 17.01 -13.49 -4.55
CA MET A 1 15.89 -14.35 -4.09
C MET A 1 14.58 -13.62 -4.36
N LYS A 2 13.52 -14.29 -4.85
CA LYS A 2 12.20 -13.66 -5.05
C LYS A 2 11.40 -13.76 -3.75
N THR A 3 10.73 -12.68 -3.35
CA THR A 3 9.82 -12.66 -2.21
C THR A 3 8.56 -13.47 -2.55
N LYS A 4 8.30 -14.56 -1.82
CA LYS A 4 7.07 -15.34 -1.88
C LYS A 4 5.96 -14.63 -1.09
N ALA A 5 5.08 -13.94 -1.80
CA ALA A 5 4.01 -13.16 -1.22
C ALA A 5 2.65 -13.87 -1.38
N LEU A 6 2.00 -14.19 -0.28
CA LEU A 6 0.66 -14.78 -0.24
C LEU A 6 -0.39 -13.70 -0.50
N LEU A 7 -1.18 -13.81 -1.57
CA LEU A 7 -2.27 -12.89 -1.88
C LEU A 7 -3.58 -13.43 -1.31
N ILE A 8 -4.19 -12.73 -0.37
CA ILE A 8 -5.44 -13.13 0.28
C ILE A 8 -6.54 -12.17 -0.20
N GLY A 9 -7.52 -12.68 -0.95
CA GLY A 9 -8.63 -11.89 -1.47
C GLY A 9 -9.60 -12.73 -2.30
N THR A 10 -10.61 -12.10 -2.90
CA THR A 10 -11.45 -12.77 -3.90
C THR A 10 -10.71 -12.94 -5.22
N GLU A 11 -11.27 -13.73 -6.14
CA GLU A 11 -10.70 -13.94 -7.47
C GLU A 11 -10.50 -12.62 -8.23
N GLU A 12 -11.53 -11.78 -8.30
CA GLU A 12 -11.48 -10.47 -8.99
C GLU A 12 -10.41 -9.53 -8.39
N MET A 13 -10.22 -9.58 -7.06
CA MET A 13 -9.21 -8.80 -6.36
C MET A 13 -7.80 -9.31 -6.60
N ILE A 14 -7.60 -10.63 -6.57
CA ILE A 14 -6.30 -11.25 -6.88
C ILE A 14 -5.93 -10.99 -8.34
N GLU A 15 -6.91 -11.02 -9.25
CA GLU A 15 -6.70 -10.70 -10.66
C GLU A 15 -6.16 -9.28 -10.84
N SER A 16 -6.59 -8.32 -10.02
CA SER A 16 -6.04 -6.95 -10.06
C SER A 16 -4.52 -6.88 -9.83
N VAL A 17 -3.98 -7.79 -9.02
CA VAL A 17 -2.53 -7.92 -8.82
C VAL A 17 -1.88 -8.70 -9.95
N ASN A 18 -2.53 -9.78 -10.39
CA ASN A 18 -2.00 -10.63 -11.47
C ASN A 18 -1.84 -9.87 -12.79
N ARG A 19 -2.71 -8.91 -13.11
CA ARG A 19 -2.62 -8.09 -14.33
C ARG A 19 -1.29 -7.35 -14.47
N ILE A 20 -0.68 -6.95 -13.35
CA ILE A 20 0.58 -6.19 -13.33
C ILE A 20 1.75 -6.97 -12.73
N ARG A 21 1.60 -8.30 -12.57
CA ARG A 21 2.61 -9.12 -11.90
C ARG A 21 3.99 -9.05 -12.54
N ASP A 22 4.04 -8.88 -13.86
CA ASP A 22 5.27 -8.89 -14.64
C ASP A 22 6.09 -7.61 -14.44
N ASP A 23 5.45 -6.51 -13.99
CA ASP A 23 6.12 -5.29 -13.55
C ASP A 23 6.94 -5.51 -12.26
N PHE A 24 6.69 -6.62 -11.55
CA PHE A 24 7.23 -6.92 -10.22
C PHE A 24 7.94 -8.28 -10.15
N PRO A 25 9.01 -8.52 -10.94
CA PRO A 25 9.70 -9.81 -11.02
C PRO A 25 10.40 -10.22 -9.71
N GLY A 26 10.58 -9.29 -8.77
CA GLY A 26 11.10 -9.54 -7.43
C GLY A 26 10.13 -10.29 -6.52
N PHE A 27 8.86 -10.43 -6.92
CA PHE A 27 7.85 -11.19 -6.19
C PHE A 27 7.51 -12.51 -6.89
N ASN A 28 7.15 -13.48 -6.08
CA ASN A 28 6.44 -14.69 -6.47
C ASN A 28 5.09 -14.69 -5.74
N PHE A 29 4.03 -14.31 -6.44
CA PHE A 29 2.69 -14.22 -5.86
C PHE A 29 2.03 -15.59 -5.80
N ILE A 30 1.51 -15.94 -4.62
CA ILE A 30 0.81 -17.19 -4.35
C ILE A 30 -0.64 -16.83 -4.01
N PRO A 31 -1.62 -17.13 -4.87
CA PRO A 31 -3.01 -16.76 -4.63
C PRO A 31 -3.66 -17.67 -3.58
N LEU A 32 -4.39 -17.07 -2.65
CA LEU A 32 -5.29 -17.73 -1.72
C LEU A 32 -6.67 -17.08 -1.84
N VAL A 33 -7.49 -17.64 -2.72
CA VAL A 33 -8.84 -17.16 -2.96
C VAL A 33 -9.70 -17.46 -1.74
N VAL A 34 -10.28 -16.41 -1.16
CA VAL A 34 -11.17 -16.51 -0.01
C VAL A 34 -12.58 -16.05 -0.38
N GLY A 35 -13.57 -16.71 0.22
CA GLY A 35 -15.00 -16.42 0.06
C GLY A 35 -15.75 -16.67 1.38
N PRO A 36 -17.01 -17.14 1.35
CA PRO A 36 -17.81 -17.37 2.55
C PRO A 36 -17.14 -18.28 3.60
N ASN A 37 -16.30 -19.22 3.15
CA ASN A 37 -15.58 -20.18 3.99
C ASN A 37 -14.17 -19.73 4.40
N MET A 38 -13.87 -18.43 4.32
CA MET A 38 -12.54 -17.86 4.61
C MET A 38 -11.89 -18.43 5.89
N LYS A 39 -12.61 -18.46 7.02
CA LYS A 39 -12.06 -18.96 8.30
C LYS A 39 -11.54 -20.39 8.20
N GLN A 40 -12.28 -21.28 7.53
CA GLN A 40 -11.88 -22.69 7.40
C GLN A 40 -10.69 -22.87 6.47
N ILE A 41 -10.63 -22.08 5.38
CA ILE A 41 -9.51 -22.09 4.43
C ILE A 41 -8.25 -21.60 5.12
N LEU A 42 -8.33 -20.47 5.82
CA LEU A 42 -7.20 -19.87 6.51
C LEU A 42 -6.68 -20.74 7.66
N GLN A 43 -7.56 -21.44 8.41
CA GLN A 43 -7.13 -22.32 9.50
C GLN A 43 -6.34 -23.55 9.06
N LYS A 44 -6.54 -24.00 7.82
CA LYS A 44 -5.84 -25.16 7.25
C LYS A 44 -4.57 -24.77 6.50
N PHE A 45 -4.35 -23.47 6.28
CA PHE A 45 -3.23 -22.99 5.50
C PHE A 45 -1.94 -22.98 6.33
N GLN A 46 -0.85 -23.47 5.76
CA GLN A 46 0.48 -23.44 6.37
C GLN A 46 1.32 -22.36 5.68
N SER A 47 1.94 -21.49 6.48
CA SER A 47 2.78 -20.37 6.02
C SER A 47 4.22 -20.78 5.68
N ASP A 48 4.54 -22.08 5.69
CA ASP A 48 5.90 -22.58 5.47
C ASP A 48 6.49 -22.08 4.14
N GLY A 49 7.59 -21.32 4.25
CA GLY A 49 8.28 -20.74 3.11
C GLY A 49 7.55 -19.59 2.42
N ILE A 50 6.58 -18.95 3.07
CA ILE A 50 5.99 -17.66 2.67
C ILE A 50 6.76 -16.54 3.36
N ASP A 51 7.12 -15.49 2.62
CA ASP A 51 7.88 -14.35 3.17
C ASP A 51 6.96 -13.25 3.72
N CYS A 52 5.76 -13.08 3.15
CA CYS A 52 4.76 -12.13 3.63
C CYS A 52 3.35 -12.47 3.12
N ALA A 53 2.33 -11.90 3.78
CA ALA A 53 0.95 -11.93 3.31
C ALA A 53 0.49 -10.53 2.88
N ILE A 54 -0.27 -10.45 1.79
CA ILE A 54 -0.91 -9.25 1.27
C ILE A 54 -2.42 -9.51 1.29
N VAL A 55 -3.13 -8.80 2.17
CA VAL A 55 -4.58 -8.85 2.29
C VAL A 55 -5.17 -7.79 1.38
N ILE A 56 -5.86 -8.22 0.33
CA ILE A 56 -6.56 -7.37 -0.63
C ILE A 56 -8.02 -7.28 -0.21
N HIS A 57 -8.29 -6.90 1.04
CA HIS A 57 -9.66 -6.90 1.56
C HIS A 57 -9.91 -5.79 2.60
N PRO A 58 -10.83 -4.85 2.35
CA PRO A 58 -11.00 -3.60 3.11
C PRO A 58 -11.56 -3.77 4.52
N LEU A 59 -12.36 -4.82 4.73
CA LEU A 59 -13.15 -4.99 5.96
C LEU A 59 -12.80 -6.27 6.76
N SER A 60 -11.89 -7.10 6.26
CA SER A 60 -11.47 -8.36 6.90
C SER A 60 -10.10 -8.29 7.56
N PHE A 61 -9.43 -7.13 7.53
CA PHE A 61 -8.19 -6.91 8.28
C PHE A 61 -8.39 -6.92 9.81
N ASN A 62 -9.63 -7.03 10.29
CA ASN A 62 -9.92 -7.05 11.72
C ASN A 62 -9.49 -8.37 12.40
N GLN A 63 -8.33 -8.27 13.04
CA GLN A 63 -7.76 -9.07 14.14
C GLN A 63 -7.44 -10.54 13.84
N ASN A 64 -8.30 -11.29 13.15
CA ASN A 64 -8.05 -12.71 12.93
C ASN A 64 -6.90 -12.97 11.94
N ILE A 65 -6.75 -12.20 10.86
CA ILE A 65 -5.73 -12.53 9.84
C ILE A 65 -4.32 -12.28 10.37
N THR A 66 -4.07 -11.16 11.04
CA THR A 66 -2.75 -10.87 11.63
C THR A 66 -2.39 -11.84 12.75
N GLU A 67 -3.38 -12.28 13.54
CA GLU A 67 -3.17 -13.33 14.56
C GLU A 67 -2.93 -14.71 13.93
N MET A 68 -3.61 -15.03 12.83
CA MET A 68 -3.45 -16.30 12.11
C MET A 68 -2.15 -16.41 11.33
N PHE A 69 -1.59 -15.29 10.89
CA PHE A 69 -0.28 -15.20 10.23
C PHE A 69 0.70 -14.44 11.12
N ASN A 70 0.76 -14.76 12.41
CA ASN A 70 1.68 -14.12 13.35
C ASN A 70 3.16 -14.39 13.04
N ASP A 71 3.46 -15.48 12.32
CA ASP A 71 4.82 -15.88 11.95
C ASP A 71 5.38 -15.11 10.74
N ILE A 72 4.54 -14.36 10.01
CA ILE A 72 4.95 -13.61 8.81
C ILE A 72 4.36 -12.19 8.80
N PRO A 73 5.03 -11.20 8.19
CA PRO A 73 4.47 -9.86 8.09
C PRO A 73 3.22 -9.84 7.19
N VAL A 74 2.16 -9.21 7.69
CA VAL A 74 0.88 -9.04 6.98
C VAL A 74 0.72 -7.57 6.56
N TYR A 75 0.48 -7.34 5.28
CA TYR A 75 0.28 -6.03 4.68
C TYR A 75 -1.13 -5.90 4.11
N GLU A 76 -1.75 -4.74 4.29
CA GLU A 76 -3.07 -4.43 3.74
C GLU A 76 -2.95 -3.65 2.44
N LEU A 77 -3.51 -4.17 1.35
CA LEU A 77 -3.70 -3.43 0.11
C LEU A 77 -5.05 -2.71 0.16
N ARG A 78 -5.00 -1.42 0.51
CA ARG A 78 -6.18 -0.57 0.65
C ARG A 78 -6.70 -0.06 -0.69
N TYR A 79 -7.99 0.21 -0.74
CA TYR A 79 -8.61 0.83 -1.89
C TYR A 79 -8.40 2.34 -1.86
N SER A 80 -8.13 2.91 -3.02
CA SER A 80 -8.12 4.36 -3.21
C SER A 80 -9.51 4.85 -3.57
N ILE A 81 -9.80 6.12 -3.28
CA ILE A 81 -11.00 6.80 -3.81
C ILE A 81 -11.12 6.71 -5.34
N THR A 82 -9.98 6.61 -6.04
CA THR A 82 -9.95 6.44 -7.49
C THR A 82 -10.49 5.07 -7.94
N ALA A 83 -10.37 4.03 -7.11
CA ALA A 83 -11.01 2.74 -7.36
C ALA A 83 -12.54 2.85 -7.28
N LEU A 84 -13.06 3.61 -6.31
CA LEU A 84 -14.49 3.90 -6.22
C LEU A 84 -14.97 4.66 -7.46
N TYR A 85 -14.27 5.73 -7.86
CA TYR A 85 -14.64 6.51 -9.04
C TYR A 85 -14.62 5.69 -10.33
N LYS A 86 -13.59 4.86 -10.53
CA LYS A 86 -13.52 3.90 -11.64
C LYS A 86 -14.77 3.01 -11.65
N THR A 87 -15.13 2.46 -10.49
CA THR A 87 -16.24 1.51 -10.36
C THR A 87 -17.57 2.22 -10.63
N LEU A 88 -17.81 3.39 -10.03
CA LEU A 88 -18.99 4.21 -10.30
C LEU A 88 -19.11 4.55 -11.79
N PHE A 89 -18.02 4.98 -12.42
CA PHE A 89 -18.01 5.33 -13.84
C PHE A 89 -18.32 4.11 -14.73
N LYS A 90 -17.72 2.95 -14.43
CA LYS A 90 -18.05 1.68 -15.08
C LYS A 90 -19.53 1.37 -14.93
N SER A 91 -20.07 1.35 -13.70
CA SER A 91 -21.47 1.03 -13.43
C SER A 91 -22.44 1.93 -14.20
N VAL A 92 -22.16 3.23 -14.29
CA VAL A 92 -22.99 4.16 -15.06
C VAL A 92 -22.95 3.88 -16.56
N LEU A 93 -21.78 3.56 -17.11
CA LEU A 93 -21.61 3.33 -18.55
C LEU A 93 -22.10 1.96 -19.03
N THR A 94 -22.02 0.94 -18.18
CA THR A 94 -22.44 -0.43 -18.51
C THR A 94 -23.86 -0.72 -18.13
N SER A 95 -24.51 0.17 -17.36
CA SER A 95 -25.91 -0.01 -16.99
C SER A 95 -26.79 -0.09 -18.22
N THR A 96 -27.70 -1.05 -18.22
CA THR A 96 -28.73 -1.21 -19.26
C THR A 96 -29.83 -0.15 -19.19
N HIS A 97 -29.76 0.78 -18.23
CA HIS A 97 -30.72 1.85 -18.01
C HIS A 97 -30.42 3.10 -18.86
N GLU A 98 -31.45 3.89 -19.19
CA GLU A 98 -31.29 5.15 -19.91
C GLU A 98 -30.36 6.10 -19.15
N ALA A 99 -29.37 6.64 -19.85
CA ALA A 99 -28.39 7.58 -19.30
C ALA A 99 -29.11 8.76 -18.60
N GLY A 100 -28.82 8.96 -17.31
CA GLY A 100 -29.45 9.99 -16.46
C GLY A 100 -30.54 9.51 -15.51
N SER A 101 -30.98 8.25 -15.61
CA SER A 101 -32.02 7.66 -14.73
C SER A 101 -31.49 6.66 -13.69
N ILE A 102 -30.18 6.36 -13.71
CA ILE A 102 -29.57 5.35 -12.86
C ILE A 102 -29.64 5.74 -11.39
N LYS A 103 -30.15 4.83 -10.56
CA LYS A 103 -30.15 4.95 -9.11
C LYS A 103 -29.11 4.00 -8.53
N LEU A 104 -28.21 4.55 -7.72
CA LEU A 104 -27.06 3.83 -7.19
C LEU A 104 -27.15 3.76 -5.67
N SER A 105 -26.96 2.56 -5.11
CA SER A 105 -26.68 2.38 -3.68
C SER A 105 -25.20 2.08 -3.52
N VAL A 106 -24.50 2.90 -2.73
CA VAL A 106 -23.03 2.92 -2.67
C VAL A 106 -22.58 2.86 -1.22
N ASP A 107 -21.67 1.94 -0.89
CA ASP A 107 -20.94 2.00 0.37
C ASP A 107 -19.50 2.50 0.15
N VAL A 108 -19.03 3.31 1.09
CA VAL A 108 -17.70 3.91 1.06
C VAL A 108 -17.15 4.08 2.47
N PHE A 109 -15.83 3.99 2.59
CA PHE A 109 -15.15 4.31 3.84
C PHE A 109 -15.39 5.76 4.28
N TYR A 110 -15.67 5.97 5.57
CA TYR A 110 -16.01 7.28 6.16
C TYR A 110 -14.91 8.31 5.97
N GLU A 111 -13.65 7.87 5.94
CA GLU A 111 -12.47 8.72 5.70
C GLU A 111 -12.55 9.48 4.37
N GLU A 112 -13.35 9.00 3.41
CA GLU A 112 -13.49 9.63 2.10
C GLU A 112 -14.43 10.83 2.09
N LYS A 113 -15.28 11.01 3.12
CA LYS A 113 -16.21 12.14 3.26
C LYS A 113 -16.90 12.50 1.93
N MET A 114 -17.38 11.49 1.22
CA MET A 114 -17.95 11.64 -0.12
C MET A 114 -19.19 12.54 -0.10
N ILE A 115 -20.01 12.44 0.94
CA ILE A 115 -21.20 13.28 1.10
C ILE A 115 -20.81 14.75 1.21
N GLU A 116 -19.80 15.08 2.04
CA GLU A 116 -19.27 16.44 2.18
C GLU A 116 -18.72 16.97 0.85
N LYS A 117 -17.95 16.14 0.12
CA LYS A 117 -17.41 16.49 -1.21
C LYS A 117 -18.51 16.80 -2.21
N LEU A 118 -19.55 15.97 -2.28
CA LEU A 118 -20.69 16.19 -3.18
C LEU A 118 -21.44 17.48 -2.83
N GLN A 119 -21.66 17.75 -1.55
CA GLN A 119 -22.29 18.99 -1.10
C GLN A 119 -21.49 20.23 -1.49
N ASN A 120 -20.16 20.19 -1.34
CA ASN A 120 -19.26 21.30 -1.70
C ASN A 120 -19.25 21.59 -3.20
N GLU A 121 -19.43 20.56 -4.04
CA GLU A 121 -19.55 20.70 -5.50
C GLU A 121 -20.98 21.06 -5.96
N GLY A 122 -21.90 21.35 -5.02
CA GLY A 122 -23.29 21.71 -5.32
C GLY A 122 -24.18 20.53 -5.73
N ILE A 123 -23.72 19.29 -5.52
CA ILE A 123 -24.45 18.08 -5.89
C ILE A 123 -25.33 17.65 -4.72
N GLN A 124 -26.59 18.07 -4.73
CA GLN A 124 -27.53 17.83 -3.61
C GLN A 124 -28.68 16.87 -3.95
N ASN A 125 -29.07 16.77 -5.22
CA ASN A 125 -30.23 15.98 -5.67
C ASN A 125 -29.81 14.90 -6.66
N THR A 126 -28.88 14.02 -6.26
CA THR A 126 -28.50 12.87 -7.08
C THR A 126 -29.24 11.60 -6.63
N PRO A 127 -29.58 10.70 -7.55
CA PRO A 127 -30.10 9.37 -7.24
C PRO A 127 -29.00 8.44 -6.68
N LEU A 128 -28.18 8.97 -5.78
CA LEU A 128 -26.99 8.34 -5.21
C LEU A 128 -27.18 8.20 -3.69
N TYR A 129 -27.46 6.98 -3.25
CA TYR A 129 -27.70 6.63 -1.87
C TYR A 129 -26.40 6.11 -1.26
N ILE A 130 -25.76 6.93 -0.42
CA ILE A 130 -24.41 6.63 0.09
C ILE A 130 -24.47 6.19 1.55
N LYS A 131 -23.78 5.10 1.86
CA LYS A 131 -23.44 4.69 3.22
C LYS A 131 -21.95 4.88 3.47
N GLU A 132 -21.62 5.93 4.19
CA GLU A 132 -20.27 6.10 4.75
C GLU A 132 -20.11 5.22 5.99
N HIS A 133 -19.00 4.48 6.07
CA HIS A 133 -18.76 3.55 7.17
C HIS A 133 -17.29 3.45 7.60
N PRO A 134 -17.00 3.15 8.88
CA PRO A 134 -15.64 2.84 9.30
C PRO A 134 -15.19 1.48 8.74
N SER A 135 -13.87 1.22 8.80
CA SER A 135 -13.27 -0.06 8.41
C SER A 135 -13.63 -1.27 9.29
N LYS A 136 -14.42 -1.07 10.35
CA LYS A 136 -14.84 -2.11 11.31
C LYS A 136 -16.32 -2.47 11.24
N MET A 137 -17.01 -2.07 10.17
CA MET A 137 -18.45 -2.33 10.02
C MET A 137 -18.73 -3.81 9.78
N LYS A 138 -19.85 -4.32 10.31
CA LYS A 138 -20.28 -5.69 10.06
C LYS A 138 -20.90 -5.78 8.66
N PRO A 139 -20.66 -6.86 7.89
CA PRO A 139 -21.24 -7.04 6.56
C PRO A 139 -22.77 -6.97 6.56
N LYS A 140 -23.41 -7.46 7.63
CA LYS A 140 -24.86 -7.41 7.78
C LYS A 140 -25.41 -5.97 7.73
N ASP A 141 -24.74 -5.03 8.38
CA ASP A 141 -25.21 -3.64 8.44
C ASP A 141 -25.13 -2.96 7.05
N LEU A 142 -24.14 -3.35 6.22
CA LEU A 142 -24.04 -2.93 4.83
C LEU A 142 -25.14 -3.56 3.97
N LEU A 143 -25.39 -4.86 4.16
CA LEU A 143 -26.46 -5.58 3.45
C LEU A 143 -27.83 -4.94 3.73
N ASP A 144 -28.13 -4.68 5.00
CA ASP A 144 -29.39 -4.07 5.43
C ASP A 144 -29.59 -2.68 4.78
N PHE A 145 -28.51 -1.90 4.64
CA PHE A 145 -28.53 -0.62 3.93
C PHE A 145 -28.87 -0.77 2.44
N HIS A 146 -28.24 -1.71 1.75
CA HIS A 146 -28.49 -1.94 0.32
C HIS A 146 -29.90 -2.48 0.08
N LEU A 147 -30.36 -3.44 0.88
CA LEU A 147 -31.73 -3.97 0.79
C LEU A 147 -32.78 -2.87 0.97
N LYS A 148 -32.57 -1.98 1.95
CA LYS A 148 -33.45 -0.81 2.13
C LYS A 148 -33.42 0.13 0.92
N SER A 149 -32.26 0.30 0.29
CA SER A 149 -32.13 1.15 -0.90
C SER A 149 -32.87 0.54 -2.11
N ILE A 150 -32.83 -0.78 -2.26
CA ILE A 150 -33.61 -1.51 -3.28
C ILE A 150 -35.10 -1.29 -3.03
N GLU A 151 -35.57 -1.54 -1.82
CA GLU A 151 -37.00 -1.47 -1.47
C GLU A 151 -37.58 -0.04 -1.56
N VAL A 152 -36.92 0.93 -0.90
CA VAL A 152 -37.45 2.29 -0.75
C VAL A 152 -37.22 3.13 -2.00
N HIS A 153 -36.10 2.94 -2.68
CA HIS A 153 -35.67 3.81 -3.76
C HIS A 153 -35.71 3.15 -5.14
N ASN A 154 -36.02 1.84 -5.22
CA ASN A 154 -36.00 1.06 -6.45
C ASN A 154 -34.62 1.12 -7.14
N VAL A 155 -33.56 1.00 -6.33
CA VAL A 155 -32.17 0.89 -6.83
C VAL A 155 -32.01 -0.44 -7.56
N LYS A 156 -31.38 -0.38 -8.73
CA LYS A 156 -31.05 -1.56 -9.56
C LYS A 156 -29.55 -1.79 -9.70
N THR A 157 -28.72 -0.83 -9.30
CA THR A 157 -27.26 -0.93 -9.40
C THR A 157 -26.63 -0.58 -8.06
N ILE A 158 -25.75 -1.45 -7.59
CA ILE A 158 -25.10 -1.38 -6.27
C ILE A 158 -23.60 -1.34 -6.48
N VAL A 159 -22.93 -0.41 -5.82
CA VAL A 159 -21.47 -0.35 -5.78
C VAL A 159 -21.03 -0.59 -4.35
N THR A 160 -20.32 -1.70 -4.12
CA THR A 160 -19.93 -2.12 -2.78
C THR A 160 -18.44 -2.30 -2.64
N SER A 161 -17.89 -1.93 -1.49
CA SER A 161 -16.52 -2.25 -1.11
C SER A 161 -16.36 -3.67 -0.55
N HIS A 162 -17.45 -4.40 -0.30
CA HIS A 162 -17.41 -5.66 0.44
C HIS A 162 -17.86 -6.88 -0.40
N PRO A 163 -17.00 -7.90 -0.60
CA PRO A 163 -17.33 -9.15 -1.29
C PRO A 163 -18.57 -9.90 -0.80
N ALA A 164 -18.77 -9.97 0.52
CA ALA A 164 -19.92 -10.66 1.10
C ALA A 164 -21.27 -10.07 0.65
N ILE A 165 -21.29 -8.79 0.25
CA ILE A 165 -22.50 -8.15 -0.27
C ILE A 165 -22.78 -8.61 -1.69
N VAL A 166 -21.75 -8.79 -2.52
CA VAL A 166 -21.86 -9.38 -3.86
C VAL A 166 -22.48 -10.77 -3.77
N ASP A 167 -21.98 -11.60 -2.84
CA ASP A 167 -22.51 -12.95 -2.64
C ASP A 167 -23.95 -12.93 -2.10
N ALA A 168 -24.24 -12.06 -1.13
CA ALA A 168 -25.56 -11.98 -0.51
C ALA A 168 -26.66 -11.46 -1.45
N LEU A 169 -26.29 -10.66 -2.46
CA LEU A 169 -27.21 -10.05 -3.41
C LEU A 169 -27.25 -10.76 -4.76
N ARG A 170 -26.57 -11.90 -4.91
CA ARG A 170 -26.46 -12.64 -6.18
C ARG A 170 -27.80 -13.04 -6.78
N ASP A 171 -28.77 -13.39 -5.93
CA ASP A 171 -30.10 -13.85 -6.37
C ASP A 171 -31.13 -12.70 -6.46
N TYR A 172 -30.71 -11.46 -6.19
CA TYR A 172 -31.56 -10.28 -6.32
C TYR A 172 -31.52 -9.75 -7.75
N PRO A 173 -32.60 -9.14 -8.26
CA PRO A 173 -32.66 -8.57 -9.61
C PRO A 173 -31.95 -7.21 -9.69
N VAL A 174 -30.68 -7.17 -9.28
CA VAL A 174 -29.82 -5.98 -9.23
C VAL A 174 -28.43 -6.27 -9.78
N GLU A 175 -27.81 -5.27 -10.37
CA GLU A 175 -26.39 -5.29 -10.76
C GLU A 175 -25.55 -4.92 -9.53
N VAL A 176 -24.53 -5.73 -9.22
CA VAL A 176 -23.63 -5.47 -8.09
C VAL A 176 -22.20 -5.39 -8.59
N ASP A 177 -21.62 -4.20 -8.49
CA ASP A 177 -20.23 -3.93 -8.82
C ASP A 177 -19.38 -3.85 -7.55
N LEU A 178 -18.33 -4.66 -7.51
CA LEU A 178 -17.34 -4.67 -6.44
C LEU A 178 -16.25 -3.63 -6.72
N VAL A 179 -15.96 -2.79 -5.72
CA VAL A 179 -14.82 -1.87 -5.79
C VAL A 179 -13.53 -2.67 -5.71
N THR A 180 -12.77 -2.66 -6.80
CA THR A 180 -11.51 -3.38 -6.93
C THR A 180 -10.33 -2.41 -7.08
N PRO A 181 -9.14 -2.75 -6.55
CA PRO A 181 -7.95 -1.93 -6.72
C PRO A 181 -7.69 -1.55 -8.19
N THR A 182 -7.20 -0.33 -8.38
CA THR A 182 -6.68 0.11 -9.68
C THR A 182 -5.26 -0.37 -9.86
N ASP A 183 -4.83 -0.54 -11.11
CA ASP A 183 -3.45 -0.96 -11.41
C ASP A 183 -2.43 0.02 -10.83
N THR A 184 -2.71 1.33 -10.85
CA THR A 184 -1.87 2.36 -10.19
C THR A 184 -1.76 2.13 -8.68
N CYS A 185 -2.88 1.86 -8.01
CA CYS A 185 -2.90 1.60 -6.57
C CYS A 185 -2.10 0.35 -6.21
N VAL A 186 -2.28 -0.73 -6.97
CA VAL A 186 -1.50 -1.96 -6.75
C VAL A 186 -0.01 -1.70 -6.99
N ARG A 187 0.34 -0.97 -8.05
CA ARG A 187 1.73 -0.63 -8.38
C ARG A 187 2.40 0.18 -7.26
N GLU A 188 1.76 1.23 -6.77
CA GLU A 188 2.25 2.04 -5.66
C GLU A 188 2.46 1.20 -4.39
N PHE A 189 1.47 0.37 -4.04
CA PHE A 189 1.57 -0.54 -2.90
C PHE A 189 2.75 -1.51 -3.03
N LEU A 190 2.91 -2.16 -4.18
CA LEU A 190 3.99 -3.13 -4.40
C LEU A 190 5.37 -2.48 -4.44
N TYR A 191 5.50 -1.26 -4.95
CA TYR A 191 6.74 -0.49 -4.83
C TYR A 191 7.08 -0.23 -3.36
N GLU A 192 6.15 0.33 -2.59
CA GLU A 192 6.34 0.59 -1.15
C GLU A 192 6.69 -0.70 -0.37
N LEU A 193 6.02 -1.80 -0.70
CA LEU A 193 6.30 -3.10 -0.10
C LEU A 193 7.71 -3.60 -0.45
N SER A 194 8.12 -3.47 -1.72
CA SER A 194 9.47 -3.84 -2.15
C SER A 194 10.56 -3.04 -1.41
N HIS A 195 10.29 -1.76 -1.11
CA HIS A 195 11.18 -0.93 -0.30
C HIS A 195 11.21 -1.42 1.16
N LYS A 196 10.05 -1.67 1.77
CA LYS A 196 9.95 -2.16 3.15
C LYS A 196 10.68 -3.49 3.34
N ILE A 197 10.46 -4.47 2.47
CA ILE A 197 11.08 -5.80 2.57
C ILE A 197 12.59 -5.71 2.44
N LYS A 198 13.10 -4.91 1.51
CA LYS A 198 14.55 -4.66 1.38
C LYS A 198 15.11 -4.01 2.65
N VAL A 199 14.46 -2.97 3.19
CA VAL A 199 14.95 -2.29 4.39
C VAL A 199 14.92 -3.20 5.63
N THR A 200 13.87 -4.00 5.81
CA THR A 200 13.72 -4.89 6.98
C THR A 200 14.70 -6.06 6.94
N SER A 201 14.76 -6.80 5.82
CA SER A 201 15.67 -7.96 5.65
C SER A 201 17.13 -7.58 5.92
N PHE A 202 17.54 -6.37 5.54
CA PHE A 202 18.90 -5.90 5.78
C PHE A 202 19.14 -5.28 7.16
N SER A 203 18.08 -4.94 7.90
CA SER A 203 18.20 -4.41 9.27
C SER A 203 18.42 -5.48 10.34
N GLU A 204 18.11 -6.75 10.02
CA GLU A 204 18.29 -7.90 10.90
C GLU A 204 19.72 -8.48 10.84
N PHE A 205 20.48 -8.16 9.80
CA PHE A 205 21.87 -8.62 9.73
C PHE A 205 22.79 -7.75 10.59
N PRO A 206 23.59 -8.36 11.48
CA PRO A 206 24.64 -7.62 12.17
C PRO A 206 25.61 -7.07 11.12
N ILE A 207 25.90 -5.78 11.25
CA ILE A 207 26.89 -5.13 10.39
C ILE A 207 28.25 -5.41 10.99
N ARG A 208 29.05 -6.13 10.21
CA ARG A 208 30.40 -6.51 10.58
C ARG A 208 31.39 -5.55 9.91
N TYR A 209 32.30 -5.03 10.72
CA TYR A 209 33.48 -4.32 10.24
C TYR A 209 34.65 -5.28 10.40
N GLU A 210 35.36 -5.57 9.32
CA GLU A 210 36.46 -6.56 9.33
C GLU A 210 37.86 -5.91 9.31
N SER A 211 37.95 -4.57 9.38
CA SER A 211 39.21 -3.88 9.64
C SER A 211 39.10 -2.76 10.68
N ASP A 212 40.21 -2.52 11.36
CA ASP A 212 40.39 -1.39 12.27
C ASP A 212 40.23 -0.04 11.55
N LYS A 213 40.59 0.01 10.25
CA LYS A 213 40.42 1.19 9.40
C LYS A 213 38.95 1.53 9.19
N ALA A 214 38.10 0.54 8.91
CA ALA A 214 36.66 0.73 8.74
C ALA A 214 36.01 1.21 10.05
N ILE A 215 36.38 0.61 11.19
CA ILE A 215 35.88 1.02 12.51
C ILE A 215 36.25 2.47 12.82
N GLU A 216 37.50 2.88 12.57
CA GLU A 216 37.93 4.26 12.76
C GLU A 216 37.28 5.24 11.77
N HIS A 217 37.11 4.83 10.51
CA HIS A 217 36.48 5.64 9.47
C HIS A 217 35.03 6.00 9.86
N PHE A 218 34.23 5.02 10.28
CA PHE A 218 32.84 5.28 10.68
C PHE A 218 32.72 5.98 12.04
N LYS A 219 33.66 5.79 12.96
CA LYS A 219 33.76 6.61 14.18
C LYS A 219 34.02 8.09 13.87
N LYS A 220 34.91 8.38 12.91
CA LYS A 220 35.20 9.76 12.44
C LYS A 220 34.01 10.36 11.67
N GLN A 221 33.24 9.53 10.97
CA GLN A 221 32.06 9.93 10.20
C GLN A 221 30.78 10.09 11.05
N GLY A 222 30.79 9.88 12.38
CA GLY A 222 29.65 10.24 13.26
C GLY A 222 28.28 9.62 12.90
N VAL A 223 28.25 8.65 11.98
CA VAL A 223 27.08 7.96 11.45
C VAL A 223 27.40 6.46 11.47
N SER A 224 26.47 5.64 11.97
CA SER A 224 26.70 4.19 12.02
C SER A 224 26.74 3.58 10.63
N GLY A 225 27.57 2.54 10.42
CA GLY A 225 27.56 1.75 9.18
C GLY A 225 26.18 1.19 8.83
N ALA A 226 25.31 0.97 9.84
CA ALA A 226 23.89 0.64 9.64
C ALA A 226 23.09 1.71 8.94
N THR A 227 23.31 2.97 9.30
CA THR A 227 22.63 4.09 8.67
C THR A 227 23.12 4.26 7.23
N ILE A 228 24.41 4.06 6.98
CA ILE A 228 25.04 4.20 5.66
C ILE A 228 24.60 3.07 4.72
N TYR A 229 24.58 1.84 5.24
CA TYR A 229 24.11 0.69 4.48
C TYR A 229 22.61 0.81 4.14
N LYS A 230 21.77 1.19 5.12
CA LYS A 230 20.35 1.50 4.87
C LYS A 230 20.17 2.60 3.83
N LEU A 231 21.04 3.62 3.83
CA LEU A 231 21.01 4.70 2.85
C LEU A 231 21.35 4.18 1.44
N ARG A 232 22.36 3.31 1.32
CA ARG A 232 22.73 2.65 0.07
C ARG A 232 21.59 1.79 -0.47
N CYS A 233 20.96 0.96 0.36
CA CYS A 233 19.80 0.18 -0.04
C CYS A 233 18.63 1.06 -0.49
N LEU A 234 18.38 2.17 0.22
CA LEU A 234 17.34 3.12 -0.16
C LEU A 234 17.64 3.75 -1.53
N CYS A 235 18.84 4.28 -1.75
CA CYS A 235 19.24 4.86 -3.04
C CYS A 235 19.19 3.85 -4.20
N GLN A 236 19.68 2.62 -3.99
CA GLN A 236 19.58 1.53 -4.98
C GLN A 236 18.12 1.20 -5.30
N SER A 237 17.24 1.21 -4.29
CA SER A 237 15.81 0.92 -4.48
C SER A 237 15.08 2.04 -5.24
N ILE A 238 15.47 3.30 -5.04
CA ILE A 238 14.94 4.45 -5.79
C ILE A 238 15.56 4.51 -7.21
N GLY A 239 16.68 3.82 -7.44
CA GLY A 239 17.40 3.80 -8.72
C GLY A 239 18.28 5.03 -8.97
N ARG A 240 18.54 5.85 -7.93
CA ARG A 240 19.40 7.04 -8.01
C ARG A 240 20.04 7.35 -6.65
N ASN A 241 21.20 8.00 -6.70
CA ASN A 241 21.92 8.46 -5.50
C ASN A 241 21.54 9.88 -5.08
N ASN A 242 20.53 10.48 -5.72
CA ASN A 242 19.97 11.77 -5.31
C ASN A 242 18.79 11.52 -4.39
N ILE A 243 18.75 12.15 -3.21
CA ILE A 243 17.72 11.93 -2.20
C ILE A 243 17.35 13.23 -1.47
N THR A 244 16.07 13.38 -1.13
CA THR A 244 15.58 14.45 -0.25
C THR A 244 15.45 13.98 1.19
N ALA A 245 15.40 14.94 2.13
CA ALA A 245 15.11 14.62 3.53
C ALA A 245 13.73 13.94 3.73
N ALA A 246 12.77 14.19 2.84
CA ALA A 246 11.44 13.58 2.90
C ALA A 246 11.48 12.11 2.45
N GLU A 247 12.18 11.82 1.35
CA GLU A 247 12.41 10.46 0.87
C GLU A 247 13.17 9.64 1.91
N LEU A 248 14.21 10.22 2.54
CA LEU A 248 14.95 9.57 3.61
C LEU A 248 14.08 9.31 4.84
N SER A 249 13.27 10.31 5.26
CA SER A 249 12.33 10.18 6.37
C SER A 249 11.34 9.05 6.16
N LYS A 250 10.76 8.95 4.95
CA LYS A 250 9.84 7.88 4.57
C LYS A 250 10.55 6.52 4.53
N GLY A 251 11.70 6.44 3.85
CA GLY A 251 12.45 5.21 3.67
C GLY A 251 13.01 4.62 4.97
N PHE A 252 13.37 5.47 5.94
CA PHE A 252 13.91 5.03 7.23
C PHE A 252 12.84 4.91 8.32
N ALA A 253 11.58 5.29 8.03
CA ALA A 253 10.51 5.43 9.02
C ALA A 253 10.91 6.28 10.24
N ILE A 254 11.61 7.39 9.99
CA ILE A 254 12.05 8.35 11.03
C ILE A 254 11.43 9.73 10.79
N THR A 255 11.48 10.60 11.80
CA THR A 255 11.00 11.98 11.64
C THR A 255 11.82 12.76 10.59
N LEU A 256 11.18 13.72 9.92
CA LEU A 256 11.85 14.61 8.97
C LEU A 256 13.04 15.37 9.59
N ARG A 257 12.95 15.71 10.88
CA ARG A 257 14.05 16.34 11.64
C ARG A 257 15.25 15.40 11.73
N SER A 258 15.03 14.12 12.06
CA SER A 258 16.08 13.11 12.13
C SER A 258 16.72 12.88 10.76
N ALA A 259 15.91 12.81 9.70
CA ALA A 259 16.40 12.66 8.33
C ALA A 259 17.28 13.84 7.90
N ARG A 260 16.86 15.09 8.17
CA ARG A 260 17.68 16.29 7.92
C ARG A 260 19.01 16.23 8.67
N ARG A 261 18.99 15.86 9.95
CA ARG A 261 20.21 15.74 10.75
C ARG A 261 21.21 14.77 10.11
N ILE A 262 20.74 13.60 9.66
CA ILE A 262 21.58 12.60 8.98
C ILE A 262 22.20 13.19 7.71
N LEU A 263 21.41 13.83 6.85
CA LEU A 263 21.90 14.42 5.61
C LEU A 263 22.89 15.57 5.85
N THR A 264 22.65 16.42 6.84
CA THR A 264 23.59 17.47 7.25
C THR A 264 24.90 16.90 7.78
N THR A 265 24.84 15.81 8.56
CA THR A 265 26.07 15.12 9.03
C THR A 265 26.89 14.58 7.85
N LEU A 266 26.23 13.93 6.88
CA LEU A 266 26.89 13.40 5.68
C LEU A 266 27.46 14.51 4.78
N GLU A 267 26.76 15.65 4.70
CA GLU A 267 27.22 16.84 3.96
C GLU A 267 28.47 17.45 4.60
N ASN A 268 28.47 17.61 5.92
CA ASN A 268 29.63 18.12 6.67
C ASN A 268 30.88 17.25 6.49
N GLN A 269 30.69 15.96 6.17
CA GLN A 269 31.77 14.99 5.94
C GLN A 269 32.12 14.82 4.47
N LYS A 270 31.51 15.63 3.59
CA LYS A 270 31.74 15.63 2.13
C LYS A 270 31.30 14.35 1.41
N VAL A 271 30.51 13.50 2.07
CA VAL A 271 29.90 12.32 1.46
C VAL A 271 28.58 12.64 0.78
N ALA A 272 27.86 13.64 1.29
CA ALA A 272 26.69 14.19 0.61
C ALA A 272 27.00 15.58 0.05
N LYS A 273 26.37 15.93 -1.07
CA LYS A 273 26.43 17.28 -1.64
C LYS A 273 25.04 17.73 -2.07
N VAL A 274 24.66 18.97 -1.77
CA VAL A 274 23.44 19.55 -2.33
C VAL A 274 23.64 19.78 -3.83
N VAL A 275 22.81 19.13 -4.64
CA VAL A 275 22.86 19.18 -6.12
C VAL A 275 21.63 19.81 -6.75
N GLY A 276 20.62 20.16 -5.95
CA GLY A 276 19.42 20.81 -6.43
C GLY A 276 18.42 21.11 -5.32
N GLU A 277 17.25 21.58 -5.72
CA GLU A 277 16.14 21.88 -4.83
C GLU A 277 14.83 21.34 -5.41
N GLU A 278 14.00 20.75 -4.56
CA GLU A 278 12.64 20.29 -4.84
C GLU A 278 11.65 21.37 -4.37
N GLN A 279 10.78 21.84 -5.28
CA GLN A 279 9.67 22.73 -4.96
C GLN A 279 8.37 21.93 -4.84
N LEU A 280 7.64 22.15 -3.75
CA LEU A 280 6.28 21.62 -3.60
C LEU A 280 5.28 22.70 -4.03
N ASN A 281 4.66 22.51 -5.20
CA ASN A 281 3.43 23.18 -5.68
C ASN A 281 3.24 24.64 -5.19
N GLY A 282 4.27 25.48 -5.35
CA GLY A 282 4.21 26.93 -5.12
C GLY A 282 4.12 27.43 -3.67
N ARG A 283 4.14 26.57 -2.64
CA ARG A 283 4.12 27.01 -1.23
C ARG A 283 5.10 26.23 -0.34
N GLY A 284 5.96 26.97 0.35
CA GLY A 284 6.91 26.46 1.33
C GLY A 284 8.37 26.67 0.92
N ARG A 285 9.29 26.50 1.88
CA ARG A 285 10.73 26.59 1.62
C ARG A 285 11.16 25.44 0.70
N PRO A 286 11.92 25.70 -0.38
CA PRO A 286 12.50 24.67 -1.22
C PRO A 286 13.25 23.62 -0.39
N ARG A 287 13.20 22.36 -0.82
CA ARG A 287 13.85 21.24 -0.15
C ARG A 287 15.13 20.88 -0.87
N ASN A 288 16.25 20.87 -0.18
CA ASN A 288 17.51 20.43 -0.77
C ASN A 288 17.42 18.98 -1.27
N VAL A 289 17.95 18.75 -2.47
CA VAL A 289 18.24 17.44 -3.05
C VAL A 289 19.72 17.16 -2.84
N TYR A 290 20.03 16.06 -2.15
CA TYR A 290 21.39 15.64 -1.83
C TYR A 290 21.83 14.52 -2.75
N HIS A 291 22.99 14.65 -3.39
CA HIS A 291 23.70 13.54 -4.02
C HIS A 291 24.57 12.83 -2.99
N ILE A 292 24.47 11.51 -2.90
CA ILE A 292 25.28 10.67 -2.01
C ILE A 292 26.39 9.98 -2.80
N ASP A 293 27.63 10.26 -2.43
CA ASP A 293 28.82 9.65 -3.01
C ASP A 293 29.21 8.40 -2.19
N PHE A 294 28.75 7.23 -2.65
CA PHE A 294 29.08 5.97 -1.98
C PHE A 294 30.51 5.50 -2.22
N ASP A 295 31.24 6.07 -3.19
CA ASP A 295 32.62 5.69 -3.49
C ASP A 295 33.58 6.23 -2.42
N GLN A 296 33.26 7.37 -1.81
CA GLN A 296 33.92 7.85 -0.59
C GLN A 296 33.67 6.95 0.65
N MET A 297 32.80 5.94 0.52
CA MET A 297 32.42 5.00 1.58
C MET A 297 32.78 3.55 1.23
N ASN A 298 33.64 3.30 0.23
CA ASN A 298 33.89 1.97 -0.32
C ASN A 298 34.73 1.02 0.56
N GLU A 299 35.24 1.47 1.72
CA GLU A 299 35.94 0.57 2.63
C GLU A 299 34.95 -0.13 3.59
N GLU A 300 34.54 -1.35 3.20
CA GLU A 300 34.28 -2.49 4.10
C GLU A 300 33.05 -2.45 5.03
N VAL A 301 31.86 -2.14 4.47
CA VAL A 301 30.59 -2.53 5.11
C VAL A 301 29.97 -3.68 4.33
N VAL A 302 30.21 -4.90 4.81
CA VAL A 302 29.62 -6.12 4.25
C VAL A 302 28.53 -6.61 5.21
N PRO A 303 27.27 -6.74 4.78
CA PRO A 303 26.28 -7.46 5.57
C PRO A 303 26.76 -8.90 5.74
N ALA A 304 26.66 -9.46 6.95
CA ALA A 304 27.07 -10.84 7.22
C ALA A 304 26.40 -11.86 6.25
N ALA A 305 25.29 -11.51 5.62
CA ALA A 305 24.58 -12.32 4.61
C ALA A 305 25.25 -12.42 3.23
N VAL A 306 26.23 -11.57 2.92
CA VAL A 306 26.89 -11.54 1.59
C VAL A 306 28.13 -12.45 1.55
N ILE A 307 28.44 -13.09 2.67
CA ILE A 307 29.52 -14.09 2.79
C ILE A 307 28.86 -15.48 2.80
N ASN A 308 28.42 -15.92 1.61
CA ASN A 308 28.29 -17.32 1.14
C ASN A 308 27.40 -17.39 -0.10
#